data_AF-A0A1D1VIW4-F1
#
_entry.id   AF-A0A1D1VIW4-F1
#
_cell.length_a   1.000
_cell.length_b   1.000
_cell.length_c   1.000
_cell.angle_alpha   90.00
_cell.angle_beta   90.00
_cell.angle_gamma   90.00
#
_symmetry.space_group_name_H-M   'P 1'
#
loop_
_entity.id
_entity.type
_entity.pdbx_description
1 polymer ?
#
loop_
_entity_poly.entity_id
_entity_poly.type
_entity_poly.pdbx_seq_one_letter_code
_entity_poly.pdbx_strand_id
1 'polypeptide(L)'
;MALVKAIAGTRKPFVVVLMNGRPLTIEELATIAPAILVTWRPGTMGGPAVADVLFGDVNPNWKQPGKPQPFPDARQQYTARYIDSPNEPLYSFGFGLGYTTFQFSNLRSNATCLQAADSIKVSVDVKNTGKREGDEVVQLYVRDVAASVARPLRHLQVFKKIHLAVGEKKQVDFVLGKKELGFLDINWHWTVEAGRFMVYVGNSSDTTLSLNFTVSNTYTEIPKVPLSHQ
;
A
#
# COMPACT_ATOMS: atom_id res chain seq x y z
N MET A 1 -29.13 2.96 3.96
CA MET A 1 -28.84 4.35 4.39
C MET A 1 -29.90 4.99 5.28
N ALA A 2 -31.20 4.69 5.16
CA ALA A 2 -32.26 5.32 5.98
C ALA A 2 -31.99 5.31 7.50
N LEU A 3 -31.58 4.16 8.07
CA LEU A 3 -31.26 4.04 9.49
C LEU A 3 -30.11 4.96 9.93
N VAL A 4 -29.00 4.96 9.20
CA VAL A 4 -27.83 5.79 9.53
C VAL A 4 -28.20 7.27 9.50
N LYS A 5 -28.99 7.71 8.51
CA LYS A 5 -29.49 9.09 8.43
C LYS A 5 -30.39 9.45 9.60
N ALA A 6 -31.29 8.54 10.01
CA ALA A 6 -32.15 8.75 11.17
C ALA A 6 -31.32 8.90 12.46
N ILE A 7 -30.30 8.06 12.65
CA ILE A 7 -29.38 8.14 13.79
C ILE A 7 -28.60 9.46 13.76
N ALA A 8 -28.03 9.84 12.61
CA ALA A 8 -27.32 11.10 12.45
C ALA A 8 -28.21 12.32 12.79
N GLY A 9 -29.50 12.25 12.45
CA GLY A 9 -30.49 13.27 12.80
C GLY A 9 -30.70 13.48 14.31
N THR A 10 -30.35 12.48 15.14
CA THR A 10 -30.43 12.60 16.62
C THR A 10 -29.33 13.47 17.23
N ARG A 11 -28.29 13.82 16.46
CA ARG A 11 -27.08 14.56 16.91
C ARG A 11 -26.31 13.90 18.05
N LYS A 12 -26.56 12.63 18.35
CA LYS A 12 -25.72 11.84 19.27
C LYS A 12 -24.49 11.33 18.53
N PRO A 13 -23.29 11.32 19.15
CA PRO A 13 -22.13 10.63 18.58
C PRO A 13 -22.46 9.15 18.33
N PHE A 14 -22.07 8.64 17.17
CA PHE A 14 -22.28 7.24 16.80
C PHE A 14 -21.09 6.72 16.00
N VAL A 15 -20.96 5.41 15.95
CA VAL A 15 -19.93 4.68 15.19
C VAL A 15 -20.64 3.65 14.33
N VAL A 16 -20.15 3.45 13.10
CA VAL A 16 -20.67 2.41 12.21
C VAL A 16 -19.69 1.25 12.17
N VAL A 17 -20.13 0.08 12.65
CA VAL A 17 -19.39 -1.17 12.50
C VAL A 17 -19.91 -1.90 11.26
N LEU A 18 -19.05 -2.03 10.26
CA LEU A 18 -19.40 -2.55 8.94
C LEU A 18 -18.89 -3.98 8.78
N MET A 19 -19.83 -4.93 8.72
CA MET A 19 -19.57 -6.36 8.51
C MET A 19 -19.90 -6.70 7.06
N ASN A 20 -18.92 -7.17 6.28
CA ASN A 20 -19.05 -7.36 4.84
C ASN A 20 -18.09 -8.44 4.32
N GLY A 21 -18.46 -9.09 3.20
CA GLY A 21 -17.60 -10.09 2.53
C GLY A 21 -16.84 -9.57 1.32
N ARG A 22 -17.06 -8.31 0.93
CA ARG A 22 -16.51 -7.66 -0.26
C ARG A 22 -16.50 -6.14 -0.08
N PRO A 23 -15.66 -5.40 -0.82
CA PRO A 23 -15.72 -3.93 -0.81
C PRO A 23 -17.14 -3.41 -1.08
N LEU A 24 -17.51 -2.34 -0.38
CA LEU A 24 -18.80 -1.66 -0.52
C LEU A 24 -18.56 -0.21 -0.97
N THR A 25 -19.46 0.32 -1.78
CA THR A 25 -19.56 1.76 -2.08
C THR A 25 -20.16 2.45 -0.85
N ILE A 26 -19.34 3.22 -0.14
CA ILE A 26 -19.67 3.80 1.16
C ILE A 26 -19.39 5.31 1.19
N GLU A 27 -19.39 5.97 0.03
CA GLU A 27 -19.09 7.40 -0.12
C GLU A 27 -20.03 8.25 0.75
N GLU A 28 -21.34 7.99 0.68
CA GLU A 28 -22.33 8.68 1.50
C GLU A 28 -22.20 8.33 3.00
N LEU A 29 -21.80 7.09 3.30
CA LEU A 29 -21.59 6.69 4.69
C LEU A 29 -20.37 7.40 5.29
N ALA A 30 -19.29 7.53 4.51
CA ALA A 30 -18.04 8.19 4.91
C ALA A 30 -18.20 9.69 5.15
N THR A 31 -19.21 10.33 4.53
CA THR A 31 -19.52 11.75 4.80
C THR A 31 -20.39 11.95 6.03
N ILE A 32 -21.23 10.97 6.38
CA ILE A 32 -22.22 11.09 7.48
C ILE A 32 -21.67 10.52 8.80
N ALA A 33 -20.94 9.40 8.75
CA ALA A 33 -20.50 8.68 9.93
C ALA A 33 -19.25 9.34 10.55
N PRO A 34 -19.26 9.66 11.86
CA PRO A 34 -18.07 10.18 12.55
C PRO A 34 -16.89 9.20 12.57
N ALA A 35 -17.18 7.90 12.60
CA ALA A 35 -16.20 6.83 12.55
C ALA A 35 -16.81 5.58 11.90
N ILE A 36 -15.99 4.86 11.13
CA ILE A 36 -16.34 3.60 10.47
C ILE A 36 -15.29 2.56 10.82
N LEU A 37 -15.71 1.43 11.38
CA LEU A 37 -14.87 0.27 11.63
C LEU A 37 -15.30 -0.87 10.71
N VAL A 38 -14.44 -1.27 9.77
CA VAL A 38 -14.68 -2.41 8.88
C VAL A 38 -14.16 -3.68 9.54
N THR A 39 -15.02 -4.68 9.73
CA THR A 39 -14.71 -5.91 10.46
C THR A 39 -14.81 -7.16 9.60
N TRP A 40 -15.14 -7.00 8.31
CA TRP A 40 -15.28 -8.08 7.34
C TRP A 40 -16.26 -9.17 7.83
N ARG A 41 -15.81 -10.43 7.85
CA ARG A 41 -16.47 -11.57 8.49
C ARG A 41 -15.63 -11.98 9.70
N PRO A 42 -15.90 -11.44 10.90
CA PRO A 42 -14.93 -11.46 12.01
C PRO A 42 -14.86 -12.80 12.77
N GLY A 43 -15.48 -13.87 12.25
CA GLY A 43 -15.45 -15.20 12.86
C GLY A 43 -16.20 -15.29 14.19
N THR A 44 -15.98 -16.39 14.92
CA THR A 44 -16.67 -16.71 16.17
C THR A 44 -16.30 -15.76 17.32
N MET A 45 -15.05 -15.28 17.36
CA MET A 45 -14.56 -14.31 18.34
C MET A 45 -14.68 -12.85 17.87
N GLY A 46 -15.53 -12.60 16.87
CA GLY A 46 -15.68 -11.27 16.29
C GLY A 46 -16.23 -10.22 17.24
N GLY A 47 -17.16 -10.59 18.13
CA GLY A 47 -17.71 -9.67 19.13
C GLY A 47 -16.63 -9.10 20.07
N PRO A 48 -15.90 -9.96 20.81
CA PRO A 48 -14.79 -9.53 21.66
C PRO A 48 -13.72 -8.73 20.91
N ALA A 49 -13.26 -9.21 19.75
CA ALA A 49 -12.23 -8.51 18.97
C ALA A 49 -12.67 -7.10 18.52
N VAL A 50 -13.95 -6.92 18.17
CA VAL A 50 -14.49 -5.60 17.82
C VAL A 50 -14.58 -4.70 19.05
N ALA A 51 -14.95 -5.24 20.22
CA ALA A 51 -14.97 -4.48 21.46
C ALA A 51 -13.55 -3.99 21.84
N ASP A 52 -12.55 -4.87 21.80
CA ASP A 52 -11.15 -4.52 22.13
C ASP A 52 -10.66 -3.34 21.27
N VAL A 53 -11.04 -3.30 20.00
CA VAL A 53 -10.72 -2.17 19.11
C VAL A 53 -11.52 -0.94 19.53
N LEU A 54 -12.86 -1.02 19.59
CA LEU A 54 -13.72 0.14 19.89
C LEU A 54 -13.41 0.82 21.22
N PHE A 55 -13.01 0.06 22.24
CA PHE A 55 -12.62 0.58 23.56
C PHE A 55 -11.13 0.94 23.65
N GLY A 56 -10.35 0.62 22.63
CA GLY A 56 -8.94 1.02 22.53
C GLY A 56 -7.97 0.14 23.30
N ASP A 57 -8.39 -1.06 23.70
CA ASP A 57 -7.51 -2.11 24.23
C ASP A 57 -6.53 -2.59 23.15
N VAL A 58 -6.96 -2.54 21.88
CA VAL A 58 -6.13 -2.82 20.71
C VAL A 58 -6.18 -1.65 19.72
N ASN A 59 -5.00 -1.16 19.33
CA ASN A 59 -4.87 -0.17 18.27
C ASN A 59 -5.08 -0.84 16.89
N PRO A 60 -6.07 -0.41 16.07
CA PRO A 60 -6.30 -1.01 14.76
C PRO A 60 -5.10 -0.76 13.85
N ASN A 61 -4.62 -1.85 13.24
CA ASN A 61 -3.41 -1.86 12.42
C ASN A 61 -3.61 -2.53 11.06
N TRP A 62 -4.86 -2.84 10.71
CA TRP A 62 -5.21 -3.50 9.47
C TRP A 62 -5.13 -2.52 8.28
N LYS A 63 -4.69 -3.02 7.12
CA LYS A 63 -4.56 -2.28 5.87
C LYS A 63 -5.37 -2.97 4.76
N GLN A 64 -6.06 -2.18 3.94
CA GLN A 64 -7.02 -2.69 2.95
C GLN A 64 -6.35 -3.36 1.74
N PRO A 65 -6.72 -4.60 1.37
CA PRO A 65 -6.16 -5.33 0.23
C PRO A 65 -6.82 -4.95 -1.12
N GLY A 66 -7.34 -3.72 -1.26
CA GLY A 66 -8.03 -3.25 -2.47
C GLY A 66 -7.14 -3.25 -3.73
N LYS A 67 -7.72 -3.09 -4.92
CA LYS A 67 -6.90 -2.95 -6.14
C LYS A 67 -6.28 -1.55 -6.19
N PRO A 68 -4.97 -1.40 -6.43
CA PRO A 68 -4.39 -0.12 -6.85
C PRO A 68 -5.04 0.28 -8.18
N GLN A 69 -5.74 1.42 -8.23
CA GLN A 69 -6.28 1.94 -9.48
C GLN A 69 -5.35 3.06 -10.00
N PRO A 70 -4.99 3.07 -11.29
CA PRO A 70 -4.26 4.20 -11.87
C PRO A 70 -5.14 5.45 -11.87
N PHE A 71 -4.55 6.59 -11.56
CA PHE A 71 -5.24 7.87 -11.41
C PHE A 71 -4.94 8.79 -12.59
N PRO A 72 -5.83 8.91 -13.58
CA PRO A 72 -5.73 9.96 -14.59
C PRO A 72 -6.10 11.33 -13.99
N ASP A 73 -5.40 12.39 -14.39
CA ASP A 73 -5.67 13.76 -13.96
C ASP A 73 -7.09 14.20 -14.38
N ALA A 74 -7.90 14.61 -13.41
CA ALA A 74 -9.28 15.06 -13.60
C ALA A 74 -9.43 16.25 -14.57
N ARG A 75 -8.34 16.99 -14.86
CA ARG A 75 -8.35 18.14 -15.79
C ARG A 75 -8.24 17.76 -17.26
N GLN A 76 -7.98 16.50 -17.60
CA GLN A 76 -7.85 16.08 -19.00
C GLN A 76 -9.14 15.45 -19.52
N GLN A 77 -9.76 16.07 -20.52
CA GLN A 77 -11.00 15.59 -21.14
C GLN A 77 -10.83 14.23 -21.83
N TYR A 78 -9.70 13.99 -22.49
CA TYR A 78 -9.42 12.76 -23.24
C TYR A 78 -8.48 11.83 -22.49
N THR A 79 -8.96 11.24 -21.40
CA THR A 79 -8.25 10.22 -20.62
C THR A 79 -9.16 9.03 -20.35
N ALA A 80 -8.58 7.88 -20.01
CA ALA A 80 -9.33 6.68 -19.63
C ALA A 80 -9.98 6.89 -18.25
N ARG A 81 -11.14 7.54 -18.23
CA ARG A 81 -11.82 7.97 -17.00
C ARG A 81 -13.35 7.88 -17.10
N TYR A 82 -14.03 7.68 -15.98
CA TYR A 82 -15.49 7.83 -15.89
C TYR A 82 -15.90 9.30 -16.12
N ILE A 83 -17.07 9.49 -16.73
CA ILE A 83 -17.61 10.82 -17.09
C ILE A 83 -18.29 11.49 -15.90
N ASP A 84 -18.99 10.70 -15.10
CA ASP A 84 -19.94 11.09 -14.06
C ASP A 84 -19.50 10.65 -12.65
N SER A 85 -18.35 9.98 -12.54
CA SER A 85 -17.79 9.51 -11.27
C SER A 85 -16.30 9.84 -11.17
N PRO A 86 -15.79 10.12 -9.96
CA PRO A 86 -14.36 10.08 -9.70
C PRO A 86 -13.77 8.72 -10.08
N ASN A 87 -12.48 8.71 -10.46
CA ASN A 87 -11.74 7.48 -10.79
C ASN A 87 -10.86 7.03 -9.62
N GLU A 88 -10.64 7.93 -8.67
CA GLU A 88 -9.96 7.65 -7.42
C GLU A 88 -10.77 6.62 -6.60
N PRO A 89 -10.12 5.59 -5.99
CA PRO A 89 -10.79 4.80 -4.99
C PRO A 89 -11.02 5.68 -3.75
N LEU A 90 -12.17 5.49 -3.09
CA LEU A 90 -12.47 6.15 -1.82
C LEU A 90 -11.40 5.86 -0.75
N TYR A 91 -10.88 4.63 -0.75
CA TYR A 91 -9.75 4.20 0.08
C TYR A 91 -8.76 3.38 -0.76
N SER A 92 -7.53 3.85 -0.85
CA SER A 92 -6.45 3.25 -1.64
C SER A 92 -6.03 1.87 -1.11
N PHE A 93 -5.36 1.07 -1.96
CA PHE A 93 -4.71 -0.15 -1.48
C PHE A 93 -3.71 0.18 -0.36
N GLY A 94 -3.68 -0.67 0.66
CA GLY A 94 -2.84 -0.48 1.83
C GLY A 94 -3.36 0.59 2.79
N PHE A 95 -4.48 1.27 2.53
CA PHE A 95 -5.04 2.26 3.45
C PHE A 95 -5.58 1.62 4.72
N GLY A 96 -5.41 2.29 5.85
CA GLY A 96 -5.95 1.89 7.14
C GLY A 96 -5.49 2.83 8.25
N LEU A 97 -6.45 3.36 9.00
CA LEU A 97 -6.21 4.28 10.11
C LEU A 97 -5.95 3.50 11.41
N GLY A 98 -5.18 4.11 12.30
CA GLY A 98 -4.97 3.68 13.68
C GLY A 98 -5.37 4.77 14.67
N TYR A 99 -5.25 4.48 15.96
CA TYR A 99 -5.42 5.47 17.04
C TYR A 99 -4.17 6.32 17.29
N THR A 100 -3.10 6.07 16.54
CA THR A 100 -1.87 6.88 16.54
C THR A 100 -1.48 7.25 15.11
N THR A 101 -0.56 8.20 14.99
CA THR A 101 -0.06 8.70 13.71
C THR A 101 1.41 8.38 13.53
N PHE A 102 1.79 8.05 12.30
CA PHE A 102 3.17 7.75 11.94
C PHE A 102 3.68 8.71 10.89
N GLN A 103 4.92 9.15 11.04
CA GLN A 103 5.61 10.02 10.10
C GLN A 103 6.76 9.26 9.43
N PHE A 104 6.79 9.30 8.10
CA PHE A 104 7.86 8.75 7.27
C PHE A 104 8.79 9.87 6.83
N SER A 105 10.11 9.64 6.92
CA SER A 105 11.11 10.64 6.58
C SER A 105 12.43 9.99 6.21
N ASN A 106 13.38 10.79 5.71
CA ASN A 106 14.77 10.36 5.46
C ASN A 106 14.88 9.10 4.58
N LEU A 107 14.03 9.03 3.54
CA LEU A 107 14.07 7.96 2.55
C LEU A 107 15.37 8.07 1.75
N ARG A 108 16.17 7.01 1.76
CA ARG A 108 17.49 6.96 1.14
C ARG A 108 17.82 5.57 0.63
N SER A 109 18.78 5.50 -0.28
CA SER A 109 19.37 4.25 -0.74
C SER A 109 20.88 4.27 -0.57
N ASN A 110 21.50 3.09 -0.49
CA ASN A 110 22.96 2.98 -0.42
C ASN A 110 23.66 3.24 -1.77
N ALA A 111 22.92 3.25 -2.87
CA ALA A 111 23.41 3.51 -4.21
C ALA A 111 22.34 4.23 -5.04
N THR A 112 22.76 4.93 -6.10
CA THR A 112 21.88 5.53 -7.11
C THR A 112 21.93 4.78 -8.45
N CYS A 113 22.88 3.86 -8.60
CA CYS A 113 23.04 2.99 -9.75
C CYS A 113 23.47 1.59 -9.29
N LEU A 114 22.94 0.53 -9.91
CA LEU A 114 23.35 -0.86 -9.68
C LEU A 114 23.42 -1.66 -10.99
N GLN A 115 24.11 -2.80 -10.96
CA GLN A 115 23.95 -3.83 -11.99
C GLN A 115 22.68 -4.63 -11.70
N ALA A 116 22.04 -5.18 -12.72
CA ALA A 116 20.79 -5.93 -12.61
C ALA A 116 20.88 -7.17 -11.72
N ALA A 117 22.08 -7.76 -11.57
CA ALA A 117 22.31 -8.92 -10.72
C ALA A 117 22.49 -8.56 -9.22
N ASP A 118 22.74 -7.29 -8.91
CA ASP A 118 23.01 -6.82 -7.57
C ASP A 118 21.71 -6.53 -6.78
N SER A 119 21.88 -6.13 -5.53
CA SER A 119 20.79 -5.66 -4.68
C SER A 119 21.05 -4.25 -4.18
N ILE A 120 19.98 -3.46 -4.07
CA ILE A 120 20.00 -2.12 -3.48
C ILE A 120 19.30 -2.14 -2.13
N LYS A 121 19.89 -1.45 -1.15
CA LYS A 121 19.30 -1.25 0.17
C LYS A 121 18.58 0.10 0.19
N VAL A 122 17.29 0.09 0.55
CA VAL A 122 16.45 1.28 0.73
C VAL A 122 16.08 1.39 2.21
N SER A 123 16.31 2.56 2.80
CA SER A 123 16.06 2.81 4.23
C SER A 123 15.12 4.00 4.39
N VAL A 124 14.20 3.89 5.35
CA VAL A 124 13.28 4.98 5.74
C VAL A 124 13.22 5.07 7.26
N ASP A 125 13.07 6.29 7.78
CA ASP A 125 12.86 6.50 9.20
C ASP A 125 11.35 6.65 9.46
N VAL A 126 10.81 5.85 10.38
CA VAL A 126 9.40 5.87 10.78
C VAL A 126 9.31 6.29 12.24
N LYS A 127 8.55 7.34 12.53
CA LYS A 127 8.34 7.85 13.88
C LYS A 127 6.86 7.79 14.26
N ASN A 128 6.56 7.30 15.46
CA ASN A 128 5.24 7.45 16.05
C ASN A 128 5.10 8.88 16.60
N THR A 129 4.20 9.67 16.02
CA THR A 129 3.94 11.08 16.38
C THR A 129 2.65 11.28 17.15
N GLY A 130 1.88 10.22 17.37
CA GLY A 130 0.62 10.31 18.10
C GLY A 130 0.80 10.17 19.62
N LYS A 131 -0.30 9.89 20.31
CA LYS A 131 -0.37 9.82 21.79
C LYS A 131 -0.49 8.40 22.33
N ARG A 132 -0.47 7.40 21.47
CA ARG A 132 -0.58 5.97 21.81
C ARG A 132 0.51 5.19 21.10
N GLU A 133 0.96 4.10 21.71
CA GLU A 133 1.75 3.12 20.97
C GLU A 133 0.91 2.45 19.90
N GLY A 134 1.56 1.81 18.94
CA GLY A 134 0.84 1.13 17.88
C GLY A 134 1.75 0.43 16.89
N ASP A 135 1.12 -0.43 16.12
CA ASP A 135 1.76 -1.06 14.98
C ASP A 135 1.51 -0.27 13.70
N GLU A 136 2.51 -0.22 12.83
CA GLU A 136 2.39 0.32 11.47
C GLU A 136 2.91 -0.70 10.45
N VAL A 137 2.27 -0.73 9.28
CA VAL A 137 2.70 -1.54 8.14
C VAL A 137 3.37 -0.63 7.12
N VAL A 138 4.70 -0.64 7.12
CA VAL A 138 5.53 0.10 6.16
C VAL A 138 5.55 -0.66 4.84
N GLN A 139 5.10 0.00 3.77
CA GLN A 139 4.93 -0.59 2.45
C GLN A 139 5.91 0.06 1.47
N LEU A 140 6.59 -0.76 0.67
CA LEU A 140 7.49 -0.34 -0.39
C LEU A 140 6.94 -0.75 -1.76
N TYR A 141 6.77 0.24 -2.63
CA TYR A 141 6.32 0.06 -4.00
C TYR A 141 7.43 0.39 -4.98
N VAL A 142 7.51 -0.38 -6.06
CA VAL A 142 8.43 -0.14 -7.17
C VAL A 142 7.63 0.25 -8.41
N ARG A 143 8.15 1.23 -9.15
CA ARG A 143 7.75 1.56 -10.50
C ARG A 143 8.96 1.41 -11.41
N ASP A 144 8.81 0.57 -12.41
CA ASP A 144 9.69 0.53 -13.56
C ASP A 144 9.19 1.57 -14.56
N VAL A 145 9.99 2.60 -14.83
CA VAL A 145 9.53 3.80 -15.56
C VAL A 145 9.34 3.53 -17.05
N ALA A 146 10.17 2.67 -17.62
CA ALA A 146 10.14 2.30 -19.03
C ALA A 146 10.66 0.87 -19.18
N ALA A 147 9.81 -0.01 -19.73
CA ALA A 147 10.12 -1.41 -19.91
C ALA A 147 9.56 -1.92 -21.25
N SER A 148 10.03 -3.08 -21.70
CA SER A 148 9.59 -3.73 -22.94
C SER A 148 8.11 -4.15 -22.95
N VAL A 149 7.51 -4.37 -21.77
CA VAL A 149 6.08 -4.65 -21.59
C VAL A 149 5.46 -3.64 -20.63
N ALA A 150 4.17 -3.36 -20.80
CA ALA A 150 3.48 -2.41 -19.94
C ALA A 150 3.59 -2.81 -18.46
N ARG A 151 4.06 -1.88 -17.61
CA ARG A 151 4.27 -2.09 -16.18
C ARG A 151 3.23 -1.33 -15.35
N PRO A 152 2.84 -1.85 -14.17
CA PRO A 152 2.00 -1.11 -13.23
C PRO A 152 2.67 0.21 -12.81
N LEU A 153 1.87 1.25 -12.56
CA LEU A 153 2.37 2.52 -12.05
C LEU A 153 3.06 2.37 -10.68
N ARG A 154 2.59 1.43 -9.86
CA ARG A 154 3.15 1.06 -8.56
C ARG A 154 2.88 -0.42 -8.31
N HIS A 155 3.90 -1.17 -7.94
CA HIS A 155 3.79 -2.57 -7.54
C HIS A 155 4.34 -2.75 -6.12
N LEU A 156 3.51 -3.24 -5.20
CA LEU A 156 3.97 -3.56 -3.84
C LEU A 156 4.97 -4.71 -3.92
N GLN A 157 6.21 -4.48 -3.50
CA GLN A 157 7.26 -5.50 -3.49
C GLN A 157 7.46 -6.08 -2.10
N VAL A 158 7.56 -5.21 -1.10
CA VAL A 158 7.89 -5.61 0.27
C VAL A 158 7.09 -4.77 1.24
N PHE A 159 6.68 -5.36 2.36
CA PHE A 159 6.14 -4.64 3.51
C PHE A 159 6.72 -5.18 4.81
N LYS A 160 6.77 -4.35 5.84
CA LYS A 160 7.21 -4.72 7.18
C LYS A 160 6.26 -4.13 8.21
N LYS A 161 5.76 -4.99 9.10
CA LYS A 161 5.01 -4.56 10.29
C LYS A 161 6.01 -4.22 11.40
N ILE A 162 5.89 -3.04 11.98
CA ILE A 162 6.71 -2.58 13.10
C ILE A 162 5.80 -2.11 14.23
N HIS A 163 6.25 -2.30 15.47
CA HIS A 163 5.66 -1.69 16.65
C HIS A 163 6.51 -0.48 17.06
N LEU A 164 5.88 0.61 17.50
CA LEU A 164 6.56 1.80 18.02
C LEU A 164 5.82 2.38 19.24
N ALA A 165 6.57 2.60 20.31
CA ALA A 165 6.12 3.39 21.44
C ALA A 165 5.91 4.87 21.05
N VAL A 166 5.25 5.64 21.92
CA VAL A 166 4.98 7.07 21.68
C VAL A 166 6.31 7.83 21.51
N GLY A 167 6.44 8.56 20.40
CA GLY A 167 7.64 9.33 20.10
C GLY A 167 8.83 8.52 19.58
N GLU A 168 8.77 7.18 19.63
CA GLU A 168 9.84 6.30 19.14
C GLU A 168 10.03 6.48 17.63
N LYS A 169 11.30 6.48 17.21
CA LYS A 169 11.71 6.48 15.81
C LYS A 169 12.52 5.24 15.53
N LYS A 170 12.18 4.53 14.46
CA LYS A 170 12.88 3.34 13.99
C LYS A 170 13.22 3.46 12.51
N GLN A 171 14.43 3.03 12.15
CA GLN A 171 14.83 2.86 10.76
C GLN A 171 14.30 1.51 10.25
N VAL A 172 13.67 1.53 9.08
CA VAL A 172 13.20 0.33 8.39
C VAL A 172 13.96 0.19 7.08
N ASP A 173 14.60 -0.97 6.94
CA ASP A 173 15.43 -1.30 5.80
C ASP A 173 14.74 -2.30 4.88
N PHE A 174 14.86 -2.11 3.58
CA PHE A 174 14.41 -2.98 2.52
C PHE A 174 15.58 -3.32 1.61
N VAL A 175 15.61 -4.55 1.11
CA VAL A 175 16.59 -4.99 0.11
C VAL A 175 15.79 -5.35 -1.14
N LEU A 176 16.13 -4.72 -2.26
CA LEU A 176 15.53 -4.98 -3.55
C LEU A 176 16.59 -5.60 -4.45
N GLY A 177 16.35 -6.82 -4.92
CA GLY A 177 17.21 -7.48 -5.89
C GLY A 177 16.42 -7.91 -7.11
N LYS A 178 16.93 -8.92 -7.81
CA LYS A 178 16.34 -9.47 -9.04
C LYS A 178 14.86 -9.84 -8.92
N LYS A 179 14.44 -10.33 -7.75
CA LYS A 179 13.06 -10.76 -7.51
C LYS A 179 12.10 -9.57 -7.40
N GLU A 180 12.53 -8.49 -6.77
CA GLU A 180 11.70 -7.30 -6.55
C GLU A 180 11.73 -6.35 -7.76
N LEU A 181 12.79 -6.39 -8.55
CA LEU A 181 12.96 -5.51 -9.72
C LEU A 181 12.57 -6.18 -11.04
N GLY A 182 12.61 -7.51 -11.09
CA GLY A 182 12.36 -8.26 -12.31
C GLY A 182 10.89 -8.46 -12.65
N PHE A 183 10.67 -8.90 -13.88
CA PHE A 183 9.36 -9.27 -14.41
C PHE A 183 9.48 -10.30 -15.51
N LEU A 184 8.36 -10.91 -15.90
CA LEU A 184 8.30 -11.79 -17.05
C LEU A 184 8.18 -10.99 -18.33
N ASP A 185 9.16 -11.09 -19.21
CA ASP A 185 9.13 -10.46 -20.54
C ASP A 185 8.14 -11.16 -21.49
N ILE A 186 8.06 -10.69 -22.73
CA ILE A 186 7.14 -11.24 -23.75
C ILE A 186 7.42 -12.72 -24.09
N ASN A 187 8.62 -13.20 -23.81
CA ASN A 187 9.04 -14.58 -24.02
C ASN A 187 8.94 -15.43 -22.75
N TRP A 188 8.31 -14.91 -21.69
CA TRP A 188 8.19 -15.56 -20.39
C TRP A 188 9.52 -15.80 -19.68
N HIS A 189 10.55 -15.00 -19.99
CA HIS A 189 11.80 -15.02 -19.25
C HIS A 189 11.77 -14.01 -18.10
N TRP A 190 12.33 -14.40 -16.95
CA TRP A 190 12.47 -13.47 -15.83
C TRP A 190 13.61 -12.49 -16.12
N THR A 191 13.27 -11.22 -16.32
CA THR A 191 14.18 -10.18 -16.78
C THR A 191 14.16 -8.97 -15.83
N VAL A 192 15.34 -8.41 -15.58
CA VAL A 192 15.53 -7.07 -15.00
C VAL A 192 16.17 -6.22 -16.10
N GLU A 193 15.44 -5.25 -16.62
CA GLU A 193 15.92 -4.39 -17.71
C GLU A 193 16.77 -3.24 -17.18
N ALA A 194 17.76 -2.82 -17.97
CA ALA A 194 18.45 -1.56 -17.76
C ALA A 194 17.44 -0.41 -17.87
N GLY A 195 17.48 0.53 -16.93
CA GLY A 195 16.51 1.60 -16.92
C GLY A 195 16.41 2.33 -15.60
N ARG A 196 15.42 3.22 -15.53
CA ARG A 196 15.14 4.01 -14.34
C ARG A 196 14.03 3.38 -13.52
N PHE A 197 14.29 3.19 -12.24
CA PHE A 197 13.32 2.70 -11.27
C PHE A 197 12.98 3.82 -10.29
N MET A 198 11.72 3.88 -9.87
CA MET A 198 11.27 4.70 -8.75
C MET A 198 10.80 3.81 -7.62
N VAL A 199 11.17 4.18 -6.40
CA VAL A 199 10.72 3.53 -5.17
C VAL A 199 9.86 4.52 -4.40
N TYR A 200 8.72 4.04 -3.93
CA TYR A 200 7.81 4.78 -3.07
C TYR A 200 7.68 4.04 -1.74
N VAL A 201 7.72 4.77 -0.63
CA VAL A 201 7.59 4.18 0.71
C VAL A 201 6.56 4.95 1.53
N GLY A 202 5.69 4.23 2.22
CA GLY A 202 4.67 4.85 3.07
C GLY A 202 3.76 3.82 3.73
N ASN A 203 2.60 4.28 4.19
CA ASN A 203 1.59 3.44 4.85
C ASN A 203 0.39 3.08 3.96
N SER A 204 0.39 3.50 2.69
CA SER A 204 -0.59 3.15 1.66
C SER A 204 -0.03 3.41 0.25
N SER A 205 -0.73 2.90 -0.77
CA SER A 205 -0.32 2.98 -2.18
C SER A 205 -0.37 4.38 -2.80
N ASP A 206 -0.91 5.37 -2.11
CA ASP A 206 -0.98 6.79 -2.50
C ASP A 206 0.22 7.62 -1.98
N THR A 207 1.16 7.01 -1.25
CA THR A 207 2.33 7.69 -0.70
C THR A 207 3.10 8.52 -1.74
N THR A 208 3.62 9.68 -1.34
CA THR A 208 4.39 10.57 -2.21
C THR A 208 5.91 10.50 -1.95
N LEU A 209 6.31 10.00 -0.79
CA LEU A 209 7.71 9.87 -0.41
C LEU A 209 8.40 8.85 -1.33
N SER A 210 9.34 9.34 -2.12
CA SER A 210 9.97 8.55 -3.17
C SER A 210 11.42 8.92 -3.43
N LEU A 211 12.15 7.98 -4.01
CA LEU A 211 13.48 8.18 -4.59
C LEU A 211 13.57 7.43 -5.92
N ASN A 212 14.64 7.67 -6.67
CA ASN A 212 14.91 6.94 -7.91
C ASN A 212 16.35 6.43 -7.94
N PHE A 213 16.57 5.36 -8.71
CA PHE A 213 17.88 4.81 -9.04
C PHE A 213 17.86 4.23 -10.45
N THR A 214 19.02 3.90 -10.99
CA THR A 214 19.16 3.28 -12.32
C THR A 214 19.74 1.89 -12.25
N VAL A 215 19.25 1.00 -13.10
CA VAL A 215 19.90 -0.28 -13.41
C VAL A 215 20.66 -0.11 -14.72
N SER A 216 21.94 -0.46 -14.72
CA SER A 216 22.88 -0.12 -15.80
C SER A 216 23.00 -1.15 -16.92
N ASN A 217 22.56 -2.39 -16.69
CA ASN A 217 22.56 -3.47 -17.66
C ASN A 217 21.28 -4.30 -17.56
N THR A 218 20.99 -5.12 -18.57
CA THR A 218 19.86 -6.04 -18.54
C THR A 218 20.33 -7.42 -18.13
N TYR A 219 19.57 -8.07 -17.25
CA TYR A 219 19.75 -9.47 -16.87
C TYR A 219 18.49 -10.25 -17.22
N THR A 220 18.64 -11.37 -17.93
CA THR A 220 17.54 -12.27 -18.29
C THR A 220 17.88 -13.69 -17.85
N GLU A 221 17.01 -14.31 -17.07
CA GLU A 221 17.11 -15.73 -16.74
C GLU A 221 16.62 -16.56 -17.92
N ILE A 222 17.58 -17.15 -18.66
CA ILE A 222 17.26 -18.10 -19.73
C ILE A 222 16.88 -19.43 -19.06
N PRO A 223 15.67 -19.97 -19.31
CA PRO A 223 15.27 -21.26 -18.78
C PRO A 223 16.29 -22.32 -19.18
N LYS A 224 16.82 -23.06 -18.21
CA LYS A 224 17.59 -24.27 -18.53
C LYS A 224 16.63 -25.25 -19.17
N VAL A 225 16.74 -25.45 -20.48
CA VAL A 225 16.04 -26.55 -21.17
C VAL A 225 16.45 -27.83 -20.44
N PRO A 226 15.52 -28.62 -19.88
CA PRO A 226 15.88 -29.94 -19.41
C PRO A 226 16.35 -30.71 -20.64
N LEU A 227 17.62 -31.13 -20.66
CA LEU A 227 18.11 -32.10 -21.63
C LEU A 227 17.16 -33.30 -21.53
N SER A 228 16.27 -33.45 -22.51
CA SER A 228 15.52 -34.68 -22.66
C SER A 228 16.55 -35.80 -22.82
N HIS A 229 16.52 -36.74 -21.87
CA HIS A 229 17.28 -37.98 -21.97
C HIS A 229 16.96 -38.61 -23.33
N GLN A 230 17.98 -38.73 -24.18
CA GLN A 230 18.01 -39.69 -25.29
C GLN A 230 18.09 -41.11 -24.73
#